data_AF-A0A914EPB8-F1
#
_entry.id   AF-A0A914EPB8-F1
#
_cell.length_a   1.000
_cell.length_b   1.000
_cell.length_c   1.000
_cell.angle_alpha   90.00
_cell.angle_beta   90.00
_cell.angle_gamma   90.00
#
_symmetry.space_group_name_H-M   'P 1'
#
loop_
_entity.id
_entity.type
_entity.pdbx_description
1 polymer ?
#
loop_
_entity_poly.entity_id
_entity_poly.type
_entity_poly.pdbx_seq_one_letter_code
_entity_poly.pdbx_strand_id
1 'polypeptide(L)'
;MTIALWPSNQNVVILVGRFLAGVGSTLQVIFTPIGYPGLQIYDKLFLNLYTTPAIVAVIIDLICFPLIVIFFKEHYAGLAESSSTDCIQKIKPPKPDMMASWLCYMTRFTQMFIDQNLELINSLFATTMFAYTKAQVVQATALAQALFNGLSFISYMSFIGINFTKFVNHRILTIAMLGVFISFHLITFPYPFLSGNIQTYTNKDAQNATTELVGCNIDQLSWCQHIAPVNPYIYFGAFVVLIGIAFSNLTVSLSTLFAEILGPRRQGTQQGFLQVSGGLGKMIGPLIASYLFTHYGPRVVWYMEILLVSMTILLLSVFYKRMVPLQKKVYPIT
;
A
#
# COMPACT_ATOMS: atom_id res chain seq x y z
N MET A 1 -13.86 4.22 38.57
CA MET A 1 -13.88 4.93 37.28
C MET A 1 -12.89 4.22 36.38
N THR A 2 -13.40 3.23 35.67
CA THR A 2 -12.65 2.19 34.95
C THR A 2 -12.16 2.80 33.64
N ILE A 3 -10.86 3.10 33.57
CA ILE A 3 -10.21 3.49 32.33
C ILE A 3 -10.32 2.29 31.39
N ALA A 4 -11.22 2.41 30.41
CA ALA A 4 -11.34 1.47 29.33
C ALA A 4 -9.96 1.30 28.69
N LEU A 5 -9.41 0.10 28.83
CA LEU A 5 -8.16 -0.33 28.21
C LEU A 5 -8.24 -0.03 26.71
N TRP A 6 -7.52 1.02 26.32
CA TRP A 6 -7.26 1.43 24.95
C TRP A 6 -6.58 0.26 24.22
N PRO A 7 -7.14 -0.26 23.10
CA PRO A 7 -6.50 -1.35 22.38
C PRO A 7 -5.25 -0.82 21.64
N SER A 8 -4.08 -1.06 22.25
CA SER A 8 -2.72 -1.08 21.68
C SER A 8 -2.27 0.11 20.81
N ASN A 9 -1.39 0.94 21.38
CA ASN A 9 -0.63 2.05 20.76
C ASN A 9 0.03 1.73 19.40
N GLN A 10 0.29 0.46 19.07
CA GLN A 10 1.10 0.09 17.92
C GLN A 10 0.42 0.34 16.56
N ASN A 11 -0.89 0.09 16.46
CA ASN A 11 -1.65 0.30 15.22
C ASN A 11 -1.82 1.79 14.90
N VAL A 12 -2.03 2.61 15.94
CA VAL A 12 -2.12 4.07 15.81
C VAL A 12 -0.77 4.64 15.38
N VAL A 13 0.35 4.20 15.97
CA VAL A 13 1.69 4.65 15.57
C VAL A 13 2.03 4.25 14.13
N ILE A 14 1.72 3.00 13.71
CA ILE A 14 1.93 2.55 12.33
C ILE A 14 1.09 3.38 11.35
N LEU A 15 -0.18 3.64 11.66
CA LEU A 15 -1.04 4.39 10.76
C LEU A 15 -0.70 5.89 10.74
N VAL A 16 -0.39 6.51 11.87
CA VAL A 16 0.10 7.90 11.93
C VAL A 16 1.41 8.01 11.15
N GLY A 17 2.34 7.06 11.34
CA GLY A 17 3.57 7.00 10.54
C GLY A 17 3.30 6.86 9.04
N ARG A 18 2.29 6.08 8.63
CA ARG A 18 1.91 5.94 7.21
C ARG A 18 1.10 7.12 6.66
N PHE A 19 0.29 7.78 7.47
CA PHE A 19 -0.36 9.03 7.12
C PHE A 19 0.69 10.11 6.90
N LEU A 20 1.66 10.23 7.81
CA LEU A 20 2.82 11.13 7.66
C LEU A 20 3.69 10.75 6.45
N ALA A 21 3.90 9.46 6.17
CA ALA A 21 4.62 9.00 4.97
C ALA A 21 3.84 9.24 3.67
N GLY A 22 2.51 9.13 3.69
CA GLY A 22 1.62 9.46 2.55
C GLY A 22 1.50 10.98 2.34
N VAL A 23 1.62 11.77 3.41
CA VAL A 23 1.92 13.20 3.31
C VAL A 23 3.33 13.40 2.76
N GLY A 24 4.24 12.43 2.85
CA GLY A 24 5.59 12.48 2.27
C GLY A 24 5.65 12.72 0.76
N SER A 25 4.76 12.12 -0.02
CA SER A 25 4.58 12.47 -1.44
C SER A 25 4.07 13.90 -1.62
N THR A 26 3.32 14.44 -0.67
CA THR A 26 2.92 15.86 -0.62
C THR A 26 4.05 16.75 -0.11
N LEU A 27 4.96 16.26 0.76
CA LEU A 27 6.19 16.95 1.16
C LEU A 27 7.11 17.15 -0.05
N GLN A 28 6.96 16.37 -1.12
CA GLN A 28 7.62 16.64 -2.39
C GLN A 28 7.28 18.05 -2.93
N VAL A 29 6.09 18.58 -2.61
CA VAL A 29 5.68 19.95 -2.95
C VAL A 29 6.56 21.01 -2.26
N ILE A 30 7.12 20.72 -1.08
CA ILE A 30 8.07 21.62 -0.39
C ILE A 30 9.33 21.82 -1.24
N PHE A 31 9.68 20.84 -2.08
CA PHE A 31 10.83 20.91 -2.98
C PHE A 31 10.50 21.54 -4.35
N THR A 32 9.22 21.84 -4.65
CA THR A 32 8.79 22.54 -5.89
C THR A 32 9.55 23.84 -6.17
N PRO A 33 9.87 24.70 -5.18
CA PRO A 33 10.62 25.94 -5.39
C PRO A 33 12.04 25.75 -5.94
N ILE A 34 12.60 24.53 -5.89
CA ILE A 34 13.94 24.22 -6.42
C ILE A 34 13.95 24.21 -7.97
N GLY A 35 12.82 23.88 -8.60
CA GLY A 35 12.68 23.86 -10.06
C GLY A 35 13.56 22.84 -10.80
N TYR A 36 13.62 22.98 -12.12
CA TYR A 36 14.50 22.23 -13.03
C TYR A 36 15.25 23.22 -13.94
N PRO A 37 16.57 23.06 -14.21
CA PRO A 37 17.46 21.93 -13.91
C PRO A 37 18.04 21.90 -12.49
N GLY A 38 17.68 22.87 -11.65
CA GLY A 38 18.08 22.92 -10.24
C GLY A 38 19.54 23.33 -10.03
N LEU A 39 20.11 22.97 -8.88
CA LEU A 39 21.47 23.32 -8.45
C LEU A 39 22.45 22.19 -8.80
N GLN A 40 23.46 22.48 -9.62
CA GLN A 40 24.48 21.51 -9.99
C GLN A 40 25.55 21.43 -8.89
N ILE A 41 25.64 20.30 -8.18
CA ILE A 41 26.66 20.09 -7.14
C ILE A 41 27.94 19.49 -7.74
N TYR A 42 27.78 18.53 -8.65
CA TYR A 42 28.88 17.78 -9.27
C TYR A 42 28.49 17.42 -10.71
N ASP A 43 29.45 17.15 -11.61
CA ASP A 43 29.23 17.01 -13.07
C ASP A 43 28.10 16.06 -13.51
N LYS A 44 27.67 15.13 -12.64
CA LYS A 44 26.55 14.20 -12.89
C LYS A 44 25.44 14.24 -11.83
N LEU A 45 25.55 15.07 -10.79
CA LEU A 45 24.59 15.15 -9.69
C LEU A 45 23.94 16.55 -9.65
N PHE A 46 22.69 16.61 -10.11
CA PHE A 46 21.86 17.80 -10.04
C PHE A 46 20.91 17.67 -8.85
N LEU A 47 20.86 18.68 -7.98
CA LEU A 47 19.78 18.87 -7.02
C LEU A 47 18.63 19.59 -7.72
N ASN A 48 17.67 18.82 -8.20
CA ASN A 48 16.46 19.34 -8.81
C ASN A 48 15.23 18.77 -8.10
N LEU A 49 14.05 19.21 -8.53
CA LEU A 49 12.76 18.76 -8.02
C LEU A 49 12.60 17.22 -7.98
N TYR A 50 13.30 16.49 -8.85
CA TYR A 50 13.17 15.04 -8.98
C TYR A 50 14.19 14.27 -8.12
N THR A 51 15.39 14.81 -7.91
CA THR A 51 16.49 14.12 -7.19
C THR A 51 16.59 14.50 -5.72
N THR A 52 16.25 15.75 -5.37
CA THR A 52 16.39 16.27 -4.00
C THR A 52 15.58 15.48 -2.96
N PRO A 53 14.30 15.12 -3.19
CA PRO A 53 13.52 14.34 -2.22
C PRO A 53 14.16 12.98 -1.91
N ALA A 54 14.71 12.31 -2.93
CA ALA A 54 15.33 11.00 -2.78
C ALA A 54 16.60 11.06 -1.92
N ILE A 55 17.45 12.07 -2.12
CA ILE A 55 18.68 12.25 -1.35
C ILE A 55 18.36 12.54 0.13
N VAL A 56 17.36 13.38 0.40
CA VAL A 56 16.91 13.67 1.77
C VAL A 56 16.41 12.42 2.48
N ALA A 57 15.63 11.57 1.79
CA ALA A 57 15.14 10.32 2.36
C ALA A 57 16.29 9.38 2.76
N VAL A 58 17.30 9.22 1.89
CA VAL A 58 18.49 8.40 2.19
C VAL A 58 19.24 8.90 3.42
N ILE A 59 19.39 10.22 3.58
CA ILE A 59 20.05 10.81 4.75
C ILE A 59 19.26 10.53 6.03
N ILE A 60 17.93 10.67 6.00
CA ILE A 60 17.07 10.36 7.15
C ILE A 60 17.21 8.90 7.55
N ASP A 61 17.18 7.98 6.58
CA ASP A 61 17.31 6.54 6.85
C ASP A 61 18.68 6.19 7.46
N LEU A 62 19.77 6.81 6.97
CA LEU A 62 21.12 6.66 7.51
C LEU A 62 21.25 7.17 8.95
N ILE A 63 20.46 8.17 9.35
CA ILE A 63 20.43 8.70 10.72
C ILE A 63 19.52 7.85 11.62
N CYS A 64 18.37 7.41 11.11
CA CYS A 64 17.41 6.62 11.86
C CYS A 64 17.94 5.22 12.22
N PHE A 65 18.72 4.59 11.33
CA PHE A 65 19.28 3.26 11.58
C PHE A 65 20.12 3.18 12.87
N PRO A 66 21.18 4.00 13.08
CA PRO A 66 21.96 3.96 14.31
C PRO A 66 21.15 4.42 15.54
N LEU A 67 20.20 5.36 15.38
CA LEU A 67 19.33 5.77 16.48
C LEU A 67 18.49 4.61 17.01
N ILE A 68 17.93 3.78 16.12
CA ILE A 68 17.19 2.58 16.53
C ILE A 68 18.13 1.59 17.22
N VAL A 69 19.32 1.32 16.65
CA VAL A 69 20.26 0.35 17.25
C VAL A 69 20.72 0.77 18.66
N ILE A 70 20.92 2.07 18.90
CA ILE A 70 21.46 2.58 20.17
C ILE A 70 20.36 2.78 21.22
N PHE A 71 19.21 3.33 20.84
CA PHE A 71 18.19 3.78 21.79
C PHE A 71 17.00 2.81 21.94
N PHE A 72 16.81 1.86 21.02
CA PHE A 72 15.66 0.96 21.08
C PHE A 72 15.86 -0.11 22.16
N LYS A 73 15.09 0.00 23.25
CA LYS A 73 14.95 -1.07 24.24
C LYS A 73 13.65 -1.82 23.99
N GLU A 74 13.77 -3.11 23.66
CA GLU A 74 12.60 -3.97 23.49
C GLU A 74 11.92 -4.27 24.83
N HIS A 75 10.65 -3.90 24.96
CA HIS A 75 9.81 -4.32 26.08
C HIS A 75 8.88 -5.45 25.64
N TYR A 76 9.13 -6.67 26.12
CA TYR A 76 8.31 -7.84 25.81
C TYR A 76 7.04 -7.85 26.68
N ALA A 77 5.94 -7.29 26.18
CA ALA A 77 4.64 -7.49 26.81
C ALA A 77 4.16 -8.94 26.59
N GLY A 78 4.11 -9.76 27.65
CA GLY A 78 3.39 -11.04 27.62
C GLY A 78 4.10 -12.29 28.16
N LEU A 79 5.34 -12.18 28.64
CA LEU A 79 5.94 -13.20 29.50
C LEU A 79 6.22 -12.53 30.84
N ALA A 80 5.46 -12.93 31.86
CA ALA A 80 5.54 -12.39 33.21
C ALA A 80 6.98 -12.06 33.63
N GLU A 81 7.21 -10.83 34.05
CA GLU A 81 8.31 -10.51 34.94
C GLU A 81 8.19 -11.44 36.15
N SER A 82 9.20 -12.27 36.33
CA SER A 82 9.31 -13.20 37.44
C SER A 82 9.56 -12.43 38.74
N SER A 83 8.50 -11.99 39.40
CA SER A 83 8.57 -11.48 40.77
C SER A 83 7.22 -11.50 41.47
N SER A 84 6.63 -12.68 41.61
CA SER A 84 5.83 -13.02 42.79
C SER A 84 5.52 -14.51 42.79
N THR A 85 5.92 -15.16 43.88
CA THR A 85 5.37 -16.40 44.41
C THR A 85 3.86 -16.45 44.23
N ASP A 86 3.39 -17.23 43.26
CA ASP A 86 2.26 -18.16 43.36
C ASP A 86 1.93 -18.76 41.98
N CYS A 87 2.19 -20.07 41.85
CA CYS A 87 1.49 -21.11 41.08
C CYS A 87 0.79 -20.82 39.72
N ILE A 88 1.12 -19.78 38.95
CA ILE A 88 0.66 -19.70 37.56
C ILE A 88 1.62 -20.52 36.71
N GLN A 89 1.26 -21.79 36.48
CA GLN A 89 1.90 -22.68 35.51
C GLN A 89 2.23 -21.88 34.24
N LYS A 90 3.48 -22.02 33.75
CA LYS A 90 3.90 -21.56 32.42
C LYS A 90 2.98 -22.19 31.36
N ILE A 91 1.86 -21.53 31.06
CA ILE A 91 0.95 -21.92 29.96
C ILE A 91 1.77 -21.70 28.69
N LYS A 92 2.42 -22.76 28.20
CA LYS A 92 3.08 -22.75 26.90
C LYS A 92 1.96 -22.63 25.87
N PRO A 93 1.84 -21.52 25.12
CA PRO A 93 0.76 -21.40 24.15
C PRO A 93 0.87 -22.54 23.12
N PRO A 94 -0.24 -23.02 22.53
CA PRO A 94 -0.22 -24.00 21.45
C PRO A 94 0.78 -23.62 20.35
N LYS A 95 1.29 -24.61 19.60
CA LYS A 95 2.17 -24.33 18.44
C LYS A 95 1.42 -23.35 17.51
N PRO A 96 2.09 -22.29 17.02
CA PRO A 96 1.44 -21.33 16.15
C PRO A 96 1.01 -22.04 14.86
N ASP A 97 -0.17 -21.72 14.34
CA ASP A 97 -0.53 -22.15 12.99
C ASP A 97 0.31 -21.35 11.99
N MET A 98 1.46 -21.92 11.62
CA MET A 98 2.41 -21.30 10.70
C MET A 98 1.78 -21.03 9.32
N MET A 99 0.75 -21.81 8.94
CA MET A 99 0.01 -21.56 7.70
C MET A 99 -0.80 -20.26 7.79
N ALA A 100 -1.45 -20.01 8.93
CA ALA A 100 -2.21 -18.78 9.14
C ALA A 100 -1.30 -17.53 9.14
N SER A 101 -0.11 -17.62 9.75
CA SER A 101 0.88 -16.54 9.67
C SER A 101 1.38 -16.29 8.25
N TRP A 102 1.65 -17.34 7.49
CA TRP A 102 2.08 -17.23 6.09
C TRP A 102 1.01 -16.61 5.19
N LEU A 103 -0.27 -16.95 5.40
CA LEU A 103 -1.39 -16.32 4.70
C LEU A 103 -1.48 -14.81 4.98
N CYS A 104 -1.20 -14.39 6.22
CA CYS A 104 -1.12 -12.96 6.54
C CYS A 104 0.06 -12.28 5.82
N TYR A 105 1.21 -12.94 5.72
CA TYR A 105 2.36 -12.44 4.96
C TYR A 105 2.03 -12.26 3.48
N MET A 106 1.40 -13.26 2.87
CA MET A 106 0.97 -13.19 1.46
C MET A 106 -0.08 -12.10 1.23
N THR A 107 -1.04 -11.96 2.15
CA THR A 107 -2.04 -10.88 2.06
C THR A 107 -1.38 -9.50 2.14
N ARG A 108 -0.38 -9.34 3.02
CA ARG A 108 0.38 -8.09 3.14
C ARG A 108 1.22 -7.81 1.90
N PHE A 109 1.83 -8.84 1.32
CA PHE A 109 2.55 -8.74 0.06
C PHE A 109 1.62 -8.24 -1.05
N THR A 110 0.49 -8.90 -1.27
CA THR A 110 -0.52 -8.52 -2.27
C THR A 110 -0.99 -7.08 -2.08
N GLN A 111 -1.34 -6.70 -0.84
CA GLN A 111 -1.76 -5.34 -0.53
C GLN A 111 -0.72 -4.30 -0.95
N MET A 112 0.55 -4.51 -0.56
CA MET A 112 1.61 -3.53 -0.82
C MET A 112 2.07 -3.53 -2.28
N PHE A 113 1.99 -4.67 -2.95
CA PHE A 113 2.27 -4.81 -4.37
C PHE A 113 1.30 -3.97 -5.21
N ILE A 114 -0.01 -4.10 -4.97
CA ILE A 114 -1.05 -3.32 -5.67
C ILE A 114 -0.88 -1.82 -5.39
N ASP A 115 -0.72 -1.45 -4.13
CA ASP A 115 -0.56 -0.05 -3.70
C ASP A 115 0.58 0.64 -4.47
N GLN A 116 1.75 0.00 -4.51
CA GLN A 116 2.92 0.54 -5.19
C GLN A 116 2.78 0.54 -6.71
N ASN A 117 2.07 -0.44 -7.28
CA ASN A 117 1.80 -0.49 -8.71
C ASN A 117 0.84 0.59 -9.14
N LEU A 118 -0.23 0.83 -8.40
CA LEU A 118 -1.15 1.92 -8.69
C LEU A 118 -0.45 3.27 -8.58
N GLU A 119 0.44 3.47 -7.61
CA GLU A 119 1.25 4.69 -7.50
C GLU A 119 2.10 4.92 -8.77
N LEU A 120 2.80 3.89 -9.26
CA LEU A 120 3.57 3.99 -10.50
C LEU A 120 2.67 4.28 -11.70
N ILE A 121 1.63 3.46 -11.86
CA ILE A 121 0.74 3.46 -13.03
C ILE A 121 -0.05 4.75 -13.13
N ASN A 122 -0.43 5.39 -12.01
CA ASN A 122 -1.14 6.68 -12.02
C ASN A 122 -0.43 7.73 -12.86
N SER A 123 0.89 7.82 -12.75
CA SER A 123 1.70 8.76 -13.55
C SER A 123 1.79 8.36 -15.03
N LEU A 124 1.91 7.06 -15.30
CA LEU A 124 1.94 6.51 -16.66
C LEU A 124 0.58 6.67 -17.36
N PHE A 125 -0.53 6.48 -16.66
CA PHE A 125 -1.88 6.69 -17.19
C PHE A 125 -2.15 8.16 -17.43
N ALA A 126 -1.81 9.03 -16.49
CA ALA A 126 -2.02 10.47 -16.66
C ALA A 126 -1.29 11.00 -17.90
N THR A 127 -0.05 10.58 -18.13
CA THR A 127 0.72 10.97 -19.33
C THR A 127 0.20 10.33 -20.62
N THR A 128 0.03 9.00 -20.64
CA THR A 128 -0.23 8.26 -21.90
C THR A 128 -1.70 8.15 -22.27
N MET A 129 -2.60 8.02 -21.28
CA MET A 129 -4.04 7.82 -21.52
C MET A 129 -4.84 9.12 -21.45
N PHE A 130 -4.54 9.97 -20.47
CA PHE A 130 -5.29 11.21 -20.26
C PHE A 130 -4.65 12.41 -20.97
N ALA A 131 -3.50 12.20 -21.61
CA ALA A 131 -2.75 13.23 -22.33
C ALA A 131 -2.51 14.49 -21.47
N TYR A 132 -2.17 14.28 -20.19
CA TYR A 132 -1.78 15.36 -19.29
C TYR A 132 -0.34 15.78 -19.55
N THR A 133 -0.08 17.09 -19.43
CA THR A 133 1.29 17.62 -19.42
C THR A 133 2.03 17.15 -18.17
N LYS A 134 3.37 17.18 -18.17
CA LYS A 134 4.17 16.80 -16.98
C LYS A 134 3.74 17.55 -15.72
N ALA A 135 3.44 18.85 -15.86
CA ALA A 135 2.95 19.67 -14.75
C ALA A 135 1.57 19.20 -14.25
N GLN A 136 0.63 18.93 -15.16
CA GLN A 136 -0.69 18.40 -14.82
C GLN A 136 -0.61 17.01 -14.17
N VAL A 137 0.31 16.15 -14.60
CA VAL A 137 0.53 14.83 -13.99
C VAL A 137 0.97 14.97 -12.54
N VAL A 138 1.96 15.81 -12.25
CA VAL A 138 2.42 16.04 -10.87
C VAL A 138 1.29 16.57 -10.01
N GLN A 139 0.51 17.54 -10.51
CA GLN A 139 -0.60 18.12 -9.76
C GLN A 139 -1.75 17.13 -9.53
N ALA A 140 -2.20 16.43 -10.57
CA ALA A 140 -3.33 15.51 -10.49
C ALA A 140 -3.02 14.28 -9.62
N THR A 141 -1.82 13.71 -9.77
CA THR A 141 -1.40 12.55 -8.96
C THR A 141 -1.19 12.93 -7.51
N ALA A 142 -0.57 14.09 -7.21
CA ALA A 142 -0.40 14.57 -5.85
C ALA A 142 -1.75 14.86 -5.17
N LEU A 143 -2.69 15.50 -5.89
CA LEU A 143 -4.03 15.77 -5.36
C LEU A 143 -4.81 14.48 -5.10
N ALA A 144 -4.80 13.54 -6.05
CA ALA A 144 -5.46 12.25 -5.89
C ALA A 144 -4.87 11.47 -4.70
N GLN A 145 -3.55 11.47 -4.55
CA GLN A 145 -2.85 10.81 -3.43
C GLN A 145 -3.19 11.45 -2.09
N ALA A 146 -3.28 12.79 -2.03
CA ALA A 146 -3.69 13.50 -0.83
C ALA A 146 -5.12 13.16 -0.40
N LEU A 147 -6.06 13.12 -1.35
CA LEU A 147 -7.45 12.74 -1.09
C LEU A 147 -7.59 11.27 -0.68
N PHE A 148 -6.87 10.36 -1.34
CA PHE A 148 -6.77 8.95 -0.98
C PHE A 148 -6.30 8.76 0.48
N ASN A 149 -5.22 9.44 0.87
CA ASN A 149 -4.67 9.36 2.22
C ASN A 149 -5.61 10.01 3.26
N GLY A 150 -6.25 11.13 2.90
CA GLY A 150 -7.26 11.78 3.73
C GLY A 150 -8.46 10.87 4.00
N LEU A 151 -9.00 10.23 2.96
CA LEU A 151 -10.11 9.29 3.11
C LEU A 151 -9.70 8.04 3.90
N SER A 152 -8.50 7.52 3.69
CA SER A 152 -7.93 6.41 4.46
C SER A 152 -7.86 6.74 5.96
N PHE A 153 -7.45 7.96 6.30
CA PHE A 153 -7.39 8.44 7.67
C PHE A 153 -8.78 8.59 8.29
N ILE A 154 -9.73 9.19 7.57
CA ILE A 154 -11.12 9.33 8.02
C ILE A 154 -11.74 7.95 8.26
N SER A 155 -11.59 7.02 7.30
CA SER A 155 -12.13 5.66 7.41
C SER A 155 -11.59 4.93 8.65
N TYR A 156 -10.29 5.10 8.95
CA TYR A 156 -9.70 4.56 10.17
C TYR A 156 -10.27 5.20 11.44
N MET A 157 -10.40 6.52 11.47
CA MET A 157 -10.96 7.22 12.64
C MET A 157 -12.40 6.80 12.90
N SER A 158 -13.20 6.60 11.85
CA SER A 158 -14.54 6.02 11.95
C SER A 158 -14.50 4.59 12.51
N PHE A 159 -13.55 3.77 12.07
CA PHE A 159 -13.38 2.39 12.54
C PHE A 159 -13.11 2.32 14.06
N ILE A 160 -12.26 3.23 14.57
CA ILE A 160 -11.99 3.35 16.01
C ILE A 160 -13.17 3.96 16.77
N GLY A 161 -13.69 5.10 16.31
CA GLY A 161 -14.71 5.87 17.04
C GLY A 161 -15.99 5.07 17.26
N ILE A 162 -16.37 4.22 16.30
CA ILE A 162 -17.56 3.37 16.37
C ILE A 162 -17.28 2.06 17.14
N ASN A 163 -16.02 1.78 17.52
CA ASN A 163 -15.57 0.47 18.01
C ASN A 163 -15.98 -0.66 17.05
N PHE A 164 -15.73 -0.47 15.76
CA PHE A 164 -16.13 -1.40 14.70
C PHE A 164 -15.53 -2.81 14.90
N THR A 165 -14.43 -2.89 15.65
CA THR A 165 -13.80 -4.14 16.13
C THR A 165 -14.76 -5.08 16.88
N LYS A 166 -15.79 -4.56 17.56
CA LYS A 166 -16.76 -5.38 18.30
C LYS A 166 -17.80 -6.05 17.38
N PHE A 167 -18.07 -5.44 16.24
CA PHE A 167 -19.18 -5.84 15.37
C PHE A 167 -18.72 -6.58 14.11
N VAL A 168 -17.43 -6.54 13.79
CA VAL A 168 -16.92 -7.05 12.52
C VAL A 168 -15.95 -8.21 12.71
N ASN A 169 -16.23 -9.31 12.01
CA ASN A 169 -15.29 -10.42 11.85
C ASN A 169 -14.16 -9.98 10.92
N HIS A 170 -12.97 -9.72 11.49
CA HIS A 170 -11.79 -9.23 10.78
C HIS A 170 -11.44 -10.06 9.53
N ARG A 171 -11.72 -11.38 9.54
CA ARG A 171 -11.46 -12.29 8.42
C ARG A 171 -12.33 -11.98 7.21
N ILE A 172 -13.62 -11.76 7.45
CA ILE A 172 -14.58 -11.41 6.40
C ILE A 172 -14.23 -10.01 5.87
N LEU A 173 -13.88 -9.09 6.77
CA LEU A 173 -13.47 -7.74 6.38
C LEU A 173 -12.22 -7.76 5.48
N THR A 174 -11.19 -8.55 5.83
CA THR A 174 -9.98 -8.70 5.00
C THR A 174 -10.33 -9.22 3.60
N ILE A 175 -11.15 -10.27 3.49
CA ILE A 175 -11.59 -10.81 2.18
C ILE A 175 -12.43 -9.78 1.41
N ALA A 176 -13.34 -9.09 2.08
CA ALA A 176 -14.20 -8.08 1.47
C ALA A 176 -13.37 -6.91 0.90
N MET A 177 -12.37 -6.41 1.64
CA MET A 177 -11.54 -5.30 1.16
C MET A 177 -10.61 -5.72 0.00
N LEU A 178 -10.14 -6.96 -0.04
CA LEU A 178 -9.47 -7.50 -1.23
C LEU A 178 -10.43 -7.55 -2.43
N GLY A 179 -11.70 -7.88 -2.21
CA GLY A 179 -12.75 -7.78 -3.23
C GLY A 179 -12.93 -6.36 -3.77
N VAL A 180 -12.83 -5.34 -2.91
CA VAL A 180 -12.88 -3.93 -3.34
C VAL A 180 -11.70 -3.56 -4.24
N PHE A 181 -10.50 -4.12 -4.00
CA PHE A 181 -9.38 -3.97 -4.95
C PHE A 181 -9.71 -4.55 -6.32
N ILE A 182 -10.34 -5.73 -6.40
CA ILE A 182 -10.79 -6.27 -7.69
C ILE A 182 -11.81 -5.34 -8.36
N SER A 183 -12.79 -4.84 -7.60
CA SER A 183 -13.79 -3.90 -8.13
C SER A 183 -13.16 -2.64 -8.73
N PHE A 184 -12.13 -2.08 -8.09
CA PHE A 184 -11.38 -0.95 -8.66
C PHE A 184 -10.78 -1.29 -10.03
N HIS A 185 -10.10 -2.43 -10.14
CA HIS A 185 -9.49 -2.85 -11.41
C HIS A 185 -10.55 -3.12 -12.48
N LEU A 186 -11.69 -3.71 -12.13
CA LEU A 186 -12.79 -3.95 -13.07
C LEU A 186 -13.45 -2.66 -13.57
N ILE A 187 -13.59 -1.64 -12.71
CA ILE A 187 -14.18 -0.34 -13.08
C ILE A 187 -13.23 0.47 -13.96
N THR A 188 -11.93 0.39 -13.70
CA THR A 188 -10.90 1.18 -14.41
C THR A 188 -10.31 0.47 -15.63
N PHE A 189 -10.79 -0.74 -15.95
CA PHE A 189 -10.29 -1.52 -17.07
C PHE A 189 -10.61 -0.83 -18.42
N PRO A 190 -9.64 -0.69 -19.35
CA PRO A 190 -9.86 -0.10 -20.67
C PRO A 190 -10.57 -1.11 -21.60
N TYR A 191 -11.87 -1.28 -21.38
CA TYR A 191 -12.68 -2.24 -22.13
C TYR A 191 -12.74 -1.90 -23.63
N PRO A 192 -12.75 -2.92 -24.51
CA PRO A 192 -12.79 -2.71 -25.96
C PRO A 192 -14.11 -2.10 -26.46
N PHE A 193 -15.18 -2.11 -25.65
CA PHE A 193 -16.46 -1.51 -26.03
C PHE A 193 -16.52 0.02 -25.82
N LEU A 194 -15.53 0.61 -25.13
CA LEU A 194 -15.48 2.06 -24.94
C LEU A 194 -15.11 2.72 -26.28
N SER A 195 -15.98 3.63 -26.74
CA SER A 195 -15.77 4.35 -28.00
C SER A 195 -14.74 5.47 -27.84
N GLY A 196 -13.82 5.57 -28.79
CA GLY A 196 -12.82 6.63 -28.86
C GLY A 196 -11.41 6.07 -29.00
N ASN A 197 -10.47 6.95 -29.34
CA ASN A 197 -9.05 6.64 -29.39
C ASN A 197 -8.31 7.55 -28.42
N ILE A 198 -7.24 7.05 -27.83
CA ILE A 198 -6.36 7.88 -27.02
C ILE A 198 -5.61 8.87 -27.92
N GLN A 199 -5.17 9.99 -27.36
CA GLN A 199 -4.34 10.94 -28.08
C GLN A 199 -2.95 10.34 -28.30
N THR A 200 -2.49 10.34 -29.55
CA THR A 200 -1.22 9.73 -29.94
C THR A 200 -0.34 10.71 -30.72
N TYR A 201 0.97 10.54 -30.64
CA TYR A 201 1.94 11.29 -31.44
C TYR A 201 3.11 10.40 -31.88
N THR A 202 3.92 10.87 -32.83
CA THR A 202 5.13 10.20 -33.32
C THR A 202 6.40 10.94 -32.93
N ASN A 203 7.56 10.30 -33.06
CA ASN A 203 8.87 10.93 -32.85
C ASN A 203 9.11 12.10 -33.80
N LYS A 204 8.52 12.06 -35.02
CA LYS A 204 8.61 13.17 -35.97
C LYS A 204 7.84 14.40 -35.46
N ASP A 205 6.68 14.19 -34.86
CA ASP A 205 5.92 15.27 -34.23
C ASP A 205 6.71 15.86 -33.06
N ALA A 206 7.37 15.01 -32.27
CA ALA A 206 8.19 15.44 -31.14
C ALA A 206 9.41 16.28 -31.54
N GLN A 207 9.99 16.04 -32.71
CA GLN A 207 11.10 16.84 -33.24
C GLN A 207 10.67 18.23 -33.74
N ASN A 208 9.42 18.36 -34.20
CA ASN A 208 8.89 19.59 -34.79
C ASN A 208 8.04 20.41 -33.81
N ALA A 209 7.76 19.88 -32.61
CA ALA A 209 6.90 20.53 -31.65
C ALA A 209 7.61 21.71 -30.95
N THR A 210 6.95 22.88 -30.98
CA THR A 210 7.35 24.06 -30.19
C THR A 210 6.74 24.06 -28.79
N THR A 211 5.74 23.21 -28.56
CA THR A 211 5.02 23.04 -27.30
C THR A 211 5.14 21.59 -26.80
N GLU A 212 4.89 21.37 -25.51
CA GLU A 212 4.94 20.03 -24.92
C GLU A 212 3.87 19.11 -25.54
N LEU A 213 4.31 18.03 -26.18
CA LEU A 213 3.42 17.00 -26.68
C LEU A 213 2.88 16.13 -25.55
N VAL A 214 1.61 15.77 -25.69
CA VAL A 214 0.87 14.96 -24.72
C VAL A 214 0.26 13.74 -25.37
N GLY A 215 0.10 12.67 -24.58
CA GLY A 215 -0.49 11.40 -25.02
C GLY A 215 0.53 10.28 -25.21
N CYS A 216 0.19 9.31 -26.06
CA CYS A 216 0.92 8.06 -26.23
C CYS A 216 1.81 8.09 -27.49
N ASN A 217 3.11 7.84 -27.34
CA ASN A 217 4.04 7.80 -28.46
C ASN A 217 3.97 6.44 -29.17
N ILE A 218 3.47 6.42 -30.40
CA ILE A 218 3.25 5.18 -31.18
C ILE A 218 4.59 4.49 -31.52
N ASP A 219 5.65 5.27 -31.72
CA ASP A 219 6.97 4.71 -32.07
C ASP A 219 7.64 4.02 -30.89
N GLN A 220 7.24 4.36 -29.65
CA GLN A 220 7.77 3.77 -28.42
C GLN A 220 6.86 2.70 -27.83
N LEU A 221 5.54 2.86 -27.98
CA LEU A 221 4.52 2.03 -27.35
C LEU A 221 3.57 1.49 -28.42
N SER A 222 3.78 0.24 -28.83
CA SER A 222 3.02 -0.40 -29.91
C SER A 222 1.53 -0.57 -29.61
N TRP A 223 1.15 -0.62 -28.33
CA TRP A 223 -0.23 -0.81 -27.89
C TRP A 223 -1.10 0.45 -27.95
N CYS A 224 -0.53 1.63 -28.19
CA CYS A 224 -1.28 2.90 -28.21
C CYS A 224 -2.49 2.88 -29.16
N GLN A 225 -2.38 2.18 -30.29
CA GLN A 225 -3.40 2.15 -31.34
C GLN A 225 -4.57 1.20 -31.05
N HIS A 226 -4.43 0.28 -30.10
CA HIS A 226 -5.36 -0.83 -29.88
C HIS A 226 -6.11 -0.75 -28.54
N ILE A 227 -6.04 0.42 -27.90
CA ILE A 227 -6.59 0.62 -26.56
C ILE A 227 -7.63 1.74 -26.53
N ALA A 228 -8.71 1.47 -25.81
CA ALA A 228 -9.78 2.42 -25.63
C ALA A 228 -9.44 3.41 -24.50
N PRO A 229 -9.87 4.68 -24.62
CA PRO A 229 -9.65 5.69 -23.60
C PRO A 229 -10.46 5.40 -22.33
N VAL A 230 -9.86 5.71 -21.17
CA VAL A 230 -10.52 5.66 -19.87
C VAL A 230 -10.82 7.08 -19.40
N ASN A 231 -11.98 7.30 -18.79
CA ASN A 231 -12.34 8.61 -18.27
C ASN A 231 -11.49 8.94 -17.01
N PRO A 232 -10.72 10.05 -17.00
CA PRO A 232 -9.85 10.42 -15.89
C PRO A 232 -10.61 10.62 -14.57
N TYR A 233 -11.83 11.17 -14.62
CA TYR A 233 -12.62 11.43 -13.42
C TYR A 233 -13.11 10.13 -12.77
N ILE A 234 -13.49 9.14 -13.58
CA ILE A 234 -13.88 7.81 -13.09
C ILE A 234 -12.66 7.12 -12.49
N TYR A 235 -11.51 7.20 -13.17
CA TYR A 235 -10.26 6.60 -12.70
C TYR A 235 -9.80 7.16 -11.35
N PHE A 236 -9.59 8.48 -11.26
CA PHE A 236 -9.13 9.12 -10.03
C PHE A 236 -10.19 9.09 -8.93
N GLY A 237 -11.48 9.20 -9.27
CA GLY A 237 -12.56 9.06 -8.31
C GLY A 237 -12.63 7.66 -7.69
N ALA A 238 -12.55 6.62 -8.52
CA ALA A 238 -12.49 5.24 -8.05
C ALA A 238 -11.20 4.97 -7.24
N PHE A 239 -10.06 5.54 -7.64
CA PHE A 239 -8.80 5.42 -6.91
C PHE A 239 -8.92 6.00 -5.50
N VAL A 240 -9.40 7.24 -5.38
CA VAL A 240 -9.57 7.90 -4.08
C VAL A 240 -10.54 7.13 -3.19
N VAL A 241 -11.72 6.77 -3.70
CA VAL A 241 -12.80 6.19 -2.89
C VAL A 241 -12.54 4.72 -2.57
N LEU A 242 -12.33 3.87 -3.60
CA LEU A 242 -12.25 2.43 -3.42
C LEU A 242 -10.92 2.03 -2.78
N ILE A 243 -9.80 2.54 -3.29
CA ILE A 243 -8.48 2.19 -2.75
C ILE A 243 -8.29 2.80 -1.36
N GLY A 244 -8.76 4.04 -1.13
CA GLY A 244 -8.67 4.69 0.19
C GLY A 244 -9.38 3.93 1.30
N ILE A 245 -10.63 3.54 1.04
CA ILE A 245 -11.41 2.74 2.00
C ILE A 245 -10.81 1.33 2.14
N ALA A 246 -10.50 0.66 1.03
CA ALA A 246 -9.98 -0.70 1.08
C ALA A 246 -8.64 -0.80 1.80
N PHE A 247 -7.71 0.12 1.53
CA PHE A 247 -6.35 0.06 2.06
C PHE A 247 -6.28 0.24 3.57
N SER A 248 -7.01 1.23 4.10
CA SER A 248 -7.09 1.51 5.53
C SER A 248 -7.71 0.32 6.29
N ASN A 249 -8.90 -0.11 5.89
CA ASN A 249 -9.62 -1.22 6.52
C ASN A 249 -8.88 -2.56 6.37
N LEU A 250 -8.24 -2.82 5.23
CA LEU A 250 -7.42 -4.01 5.03
C LEU A 250 -6.21 -4.01 5.96
N THR A 251 -5.52 -2.88 6.12
CA THR A 251 -4.37 -2.76 7.03
C THR A 251 -4.78 -3.05 8.48
N VAL A 252 -5.88 -2.46 8.94
CA VAL A 252 -6.36 -2.67 10.32
C VAL A 252 -6.80 -4.11 10.52
N SER A 253 -7.67 -4.61 9.65
CA SER A 253 -8.22 -5.97 9.79
C SER A 253 -7.11 -7.02 9.76
N LEU A 254 -6.16 -6.91 8.83
CA LEU A 254 -5.04 -7.83 8.71
C LEU A 254 -4.12 -7.78 9.92
N SER A 255 -3.77 -6.58 10.41
CA SER A 255 -2.85 -6.43 11.55
C SER A 255 -3.48 -6.95 12.84
N THR A 256 -4.78 -6.69 13.05
CA THR A 256 -5.53 -7.20 14.20
C THR A 256 -5.69 -8.72 14.11
N LEU A 257 -6.10 -9.24 12.96
CA LEU A 257 -6.23 -10.68 12.73
C LEU A 257 -4.91 -11.41 12.98
N PHE A 258 -3.79 -10.84 12.50
CA PHE A 258 -2.46 -11.41 12.69
C PHE A 258 -2.05 -11.43 14.18
N ALA A 259 -2.32 -10.35 14.92
CA ALA A 259 -2.06 -10.29 16.36
C ALA A 259 -2.91 -11.31 17.15
N GLU A 260 -4.18 -11.50 16.76
CA GLU A 260 -5.08 -12.49 17.35
C GLU A 260 -4.66 -13.94 17.08
N ILE A 261 -4.15 -14.23 15.87
CA ILE A 261 -3.61 -15.54 15.49
C ILE A 261 -2.34 -15.86 16.30
N LEU A 262 -1.44 -14.87 16.47
CA LEU A 262 -0.19 -15.07 17.20
C LEU A 262 -0.39 -15.18 18.72
N GLY A 263 -1.36 -14.46 19.28
CA GLY A 263 -1.54 -14.33 20.72
C GLY A 263 -0.35 -13.62 21.39
N PRO A 264 -0.04 -13.87 22.68
CA PRO A 264 0.99 -13.15 23.43
C PRO A 264 2.45 -13.51 23.05
N ARG A 265 2.68 -14.22 21.94
CA ARG A 265 3.98 -14.76 21.57
C ARG A 265 4.73 -13.81 20.62
N ARG A 266 5.95 -13.38 21.01
CA ARG A 266 6.95 -12.67 20.16
C ARG A 266 6.36 -11.84 19.01
N GLN A 267 5.40 -10.96 19.33
CA GLN A 267 4.63 -10.22 18.34
C GLN A 267 5.52 -9.29 17.51
N GLY A 268 6.53 -8.67 18.13
CA GLY A 268 7.47 -7.76 17.45
C GLY A 268 8.18 -8.41 16.25
N THR A 269 8.83 -9.56 16.45
CA THR A 269 9.55 -10.26 15.37
C THR A 269 8.62 -10.70 14.24
N GLN A 270 7.44 -11.21 14.58
CA GLN A 270 6.46 -11.68 13.59
C GLN A 270 5.84 -10.53 12.79
N GLN A 271 5.59 -9.39 13.44
CA GLN A 271 5.20 -8.15 12.78
C GLN A 271 6.33 -7.61 11.89
N GLY A 272 7.59 -7.78 12.30
CA GLY A 272 8.75 -7.50 11.45
C GLY A 272 8.71 -8.28 10.13
N PHE A 273 8.51 -9.60 10.19
CA PHE A 273 8.35 -10.43 8.98
C PHE A 273 7.15 -10.02 8.12
N LEU A 274 6.03 -9.61 8.74
CA LEU A 274 4.88 -9.07 8.02
C LEU A 274 5.27 -7.82 7.21
N GLN A 275 6.06 -6.91 7.79
CA GLN A 275 6.54 -5.73 7.07
C GLN A 275 7.58 -6.05 5.99
N VAL A 276 8.49 -7.00 6.23
CA VAL A 276 9.43 -7.47 5.19
C VAL A 276 8.66 -8.00 3.97
N SER A 277 7.62 -8.81 4.18
CA SER A 277 6.75 -9.28 3.10
C SER A 277 6.11 -8.14 2.33
N GLY A 278 5.61 -7.12 3.05
CA GLY A 278 5.09 -5.90 2.43
C GLY A 278 6.13 -5.13 1.62
N GLY A 279 7.34 -4.98 2.15
CA GLY A 279 8.46 -4.32 1.47
C GLY A 279 8.88 -5.02 0.18
N LEU A 280 8.91 -6.35 0.18
CA LEU A 280 9.14 -7.15 -1.04
C LEU A 280 8.07 -6.88 -2.10
N GLY A 281 6.79 -6.77 -1.70
CA GLY A 281 5.70 -6.40 -2.59
C GLY A 281 5.94 -5.04 -3.26
N LYS A 282 6.35 -4.04 -2.47
CA LYS A 282 6.67 -2.69 -2.98
C LYS A 282 7.87 -2.65 -3.92
N MET A 283 8.86 -3.52 -3.70
CA MET A 283 10.04 -3.57 -4.56
C MET A 283 9.75 -4.29 -5.88
N ILE A 284 9.05 -5.43 -5.81
CA ILE A 284 8.80 -6.28 -6.98
C ILE A 284 7.72 -5.69 -7.87
N GLY A 285 6.69 -5.07 -7.29
CA GLY A 285 5.56 -4.50 -8.02
C GLY A 285 5.99 -3.62 -9.20
N PRO A 286 6.61 -2.45 -8.94
CA PRO A 286 6.92 -1.47 -9.98
C PRO A 286 7.79 -2.02 -11.10
N LEU A 287 8.69 -2.97 -10.78
CA LEU A 287 9.54 -3.63 -11.77
C LEU A 287 8.71 -4.44 -12.76
N ILE A 288 7.79 -5.26 -12.25
CA ILE A 288 6.90 -6.08 -13.09
C ILE A 288 5.90 -5.19 -13.84
N ALA A 289 5.26 -4.25 -13.15
CA ALA A 289 4.26 -3.36 -13.74
C ALA A 289 4.86 -2.48 -14.85
N SER A 290 6.04 -1.89 -14.65
CA SER A 290 6.73 -1.08 -15.66
C SER A 290 7.06 -1.88 -16.92
N TYR A 291 7.61 -3.08 -16.75
CA TYR A 291 7.92 -3.98 -17.86
C TYR A 291 6.66 -4.37 -18.65
N LEU A 292 5.61 -4.81 -17.95
CA LEU A 292 4.36 -5.22 -18.58
C LEU A 292 3.67 -4.05 -19.27
N PHE A 293 3.65 -2.87 -18.64
CA PHE A 293 3.05 -1.66 -19.20
C PHE A 293 3.75 -1.25 -20.49
N THR A 294 5.08 -1.25 -20.53
CA THR A 294 5.84 -0.81 -21.70
C THR A 294 5.67 -1.76 -22.89
N HIS A 295 5.72 -3.08 -22.65
CA HIS A 295 5.71 -4.07 -23.73
C HIS A 295 4.33 -4.55 -24.16
N TYR A 296 3.39 -4.72 -23.22
CA TYR A 296 2.09 -5.33 -23.48
C TYR A 296 0.91 -4.38 -23.24
N GLY A 297 1.19 -3.20 -22.70
CA GLY A 297 0.19 -2.21 -22.38
C GLY A 297 -0.57 -2.50 -21.08
N PRO A 298 -1.48 -1.60 -20.70
CA PRO A 298 -2.04 -1.61 -19.36
C PRO A 298 -3.06 -2.72 -19.11
N ARG A 299 -3.72 -3.28 -20.13
CA ARG A 299 -4.65 -4.42 -19.95
C ARG A 299 -3.98 -5.60 -19.25
N VAL A 300 -2.73 -5.91 -19.61
CA VAL A 300 -1.98 -7.02 -19.03
C VAL A 300 -1.60 -6.75 -17.58
N VAL A 301 -1.28 -5.50 -17.25
CA VAL A 301 -1.03 -5.10 -15.86
C VAL A 301 -2.27 -5.31 -14.99
N TRP A 302 -3.45 -4.92 -15.49
CA TRP A 302 -4.72 -5.15 -14.78
C TRP A 302 -5.04 -6.62 -14.59
N TYR A 303 -4.82 -7.46 -15.62
CA TYR A 303 -5.03 -8.90 -15.50
C TYR A 303 -4.13 -9.53 -14.45
N MET A 304 -2.86 -9.10 -14.39
CA MET A 304 -1.90 -9.57 -13.40
C MET A 304 -2.33 -9.21 -11.98
N GLU A 305 -2.79 -7.98 -11.74
CA GLU A 305 -3.29 -7.54 -10.44
C GLU A 305 -4.56 -8.30 -10.02
N ILE A 306 -5.53 -8.42 -10.93
CA ILE A 306 -6.76 -9.17 -10.67
C ILE A 306 -6.44 -10.63 -10.35
N LEU A 307 -5.51 -11.26 -11.09
CA LEU A 307 -5.08 -12.63 -10.85
C LEU A 307 -4.41 -12.77 -9.47
N LEU A 308 -3.49 -11.87 -9.12
CA LEU A 308 -2.80 -11.89 -7.83
C LEU A 308 -3.79 -11.76 -6.66
N VAL A 309 -4.71 -10.79 -6.73
CA VAL A 309 -5.73 -10.61 -5.69
C VAL A 309 -6.66 -11.81 -5.61
N SER A 310 -7.11 -12.32 -6.75
CA SER A 310 -8.01 -13.48 -6.80
C SER A 310 -7.37 -14.73 -6.20
N MET A 311 -6.08 -14.96 -6.46
CA MET A 311 -5.32 -16.05 -5.85
C MET A 311 -5.21 -15.87 -4.32
N THR A 312 -4.95 -14.66 -3.84
CA THR A 312 -4.90 -14.37 -2.40
C THR A 312 -6.27 -14.58 -1.73
N ILE A 313 -7.36 -14.12 -2.36
CA ILE A 313 -8.73 -14.37 -1.89
C ILE A 313 -9.03 -15.88 -1.86
N LEU A 314 -8.66 -16.61 -2.90
CA LEU A 314 -8.86 -18.05 -2.98
C LEU A 314 -8.14 -18.77 -1.83
N LEU A 315 -6.87 -18.45 -1.61
CA LEU A 315 -6.07 -19.02 -0.52
C LEU A 315 -6.68 -18.70 0.85
N LEU A 316 -7.08 -17.45 1.09
CA LEU A 316 -7.75 -17.05 2.33
C LEU A 316 -9.10 -17.78 2.52
N SER A 317 -9.82 -18.03 1.44
CA SER A 317 -11.12 -18.71 1.48
C SER A 317 -10.95 -20.21 1.77
N VAL A 318 -9.99 -20.88 1.12
CA VAL A 318 -9.68 -22.31 1.35
C VAL A 318 -9.22 -22.54 2.80
N PHE A 319 -8.37 -21.66 3.32
CA PHE A 319 -7.85 -21.76 4.68
C PHE A 319 -8.64 -20.92 5.70
N TYR A 320 -9.86 -20.49 5.37
CA TYR A 320 -10.68 -19.62 6.21
C TYR A 320 -10.88 -20.18 7.62
N LYS A 321 -11.09 -21.49 7.74
CA LYS A 321 -11.28 -22.18 9.02
C LYS A 321 -10.01 -22.24 9.89
N ARG A 322 -8.82 -22.04 9.31
CA ARG A 322 -7.55 -22.03 10.03
C ARG A 322 -7.18 -20.67 10.59
N MET A 323 -7.68 -19.60 9.97
CA MET A 323 -7.56 -18.25 10.51
C MET A 323 -8.55 -18.11 11.67
N VAL A 324 -8.21 -18.59 12.86
CA VAL A 324 -9.03 -18.42 14.07
C VAL A 324 -8.15 -17.81 15.15
N PRO A 325 -8.65 -16.84 15.94
CA PRO A 325 -7.93 -16.31 17.09
C PRO A 325 -7.49 -17.44 18.03
N LEU A 326 -6.30 -17.28 18.63
CA LEU A 326 -5.79 -18.28 19.57
C LEU A 326 -6.74 -18.41 20.77
N GLN A 327 -7.47 -19.52 20.86
CA GLN A 327 -8.32 -19.82 22.01
C GLN A 327 -7.44 -20.16 23.22
N LYS A 328 -7.53 -19.35 24.29
CA LYS A 328 -6.93 -19.69 25.58
C LYS A 328 -7.74 -20.83 26.21
N LYS A 329 -7.19 -22.05 26.26
CA LYS A 329 -7.78 -23.12 27.10
C LYS A 329 -7.53 -22.74 28.56
N VAL A 330 -8.57 -22.31 29.26
CA VAL A 330 -8.57 -22.20 30.72
C VAL A 330 -8.95 -23.59 31.25
N TYR A 331 -8.01 -24.27 31.90
CA TYR A 331 -8.33 -25.52 32.61
C TYR A 331 -8.96 -25.16 33.96
N PRO A 332 -10.08 -25.78 34.36
CA PRO A 332 -10.61 -25.64 35.70
C PRO A 332 -9.59 -26.18 36.71
N ILE A 333 -9.39 -25.44 37.79
CA ILE A 333 -8.58 -25.87 38.93
C ILE A 333 -9.40 -26.97 39.62
N THR A 334 -8.97 -28.23 39.50
CA THR A 334 -9.49 -29.36 40.29
C THR A 334 -8.56 -29.65 41.44
#